data_AF-A0AAW0GWD7-F1
#
_entry.id   AF-A0AAW0GWD7-F1
#
_cell.length_a   1.000
_cell.length_b   1.000
_cell.length_c   1.000
_cell.angle_alpha   90.00
_cell.angle_beta   90.00
_cell.angle_gamma   90.00
#
_symmetry.space_group_name_H-M   'P 1'
#
loop_
_entity.id
_entity.type
_entity.pdbx_description
1 polymer ?
#
loop_
_entity_poly.entity_id
_entity_poly.type
_entity_poly.pdbx_seq_one_letter_code
_entity_poly.pdbx_strand_id
1 'polypeptide(L)'
;MKFVISIDLMDLSLNLDSKKYERISWSFKEKKLLKFDFLLSWHPTEESTMKSYFSKYQIQEHQPKVALSTVREVQCPVLQSSSLAGELEEACSALELLDWLGAVFCSADLNNQPYNLISTYCCPQPSTAIAQACLCTITRFILPEKIQALLEQLCHYFDEPKLAPWVTLSVQGFADSPVS
;
A
#
# COMPACT_ATOMS: atom_id res chain seq x y z
N MET A 1 -2.02 -22.49 18.94
CA MET A 1 -0.69 -21.85 19.08
C MET A 1 -0.13 -21.59 17.68
N LYS A 2 0.40 -20.39 17.43
CA LYS A 2 1.14 -20.06 16.20
C LYS A 2 2.64 -20.07 16.49
N PHE A 3 3.45 -20.47 15.54
CA PHE A 3 4.91 -20.46 15.62
C PHE A 3 5.47 -19.72 14.41
N VAL A 4 6.54 -18.95 14.61
CA VAL A 4 7.29 -18.28 13.55
C VAL A 4 8.69 -18.89 13.53
N ILE A 5 9.11 -19.37 12.37
CA ILE A 5 10.45 -19.94 12.15
C ILE A 5 11.15 -19.02 11.15
N SER A 6 12.25 -18.40 11.60
CA SER A 6 13.10 -17.57 10.74
C SER A 6 14.27 -18.41 10.22
N ILE A 7 14.51 -18.34 8.91
CA ILE A 7 15.62 -19.02 8.23
C ILE A 7 16.33 -17.96 7.38
N ASP A 8 17.57 -17.63 7.75
CA ASP A 8 18.41 -16.75 6.96
C ASP A 8 19.10 -17.54 5.83
N LEU A 9 18.65 -17.31 4.60
CA LEU A 9 19.21 -17.98 3.42
C LEU A 9 20.60 -17.43 3.05
N MET A 10 20.95 -16.20 3.44
CA MET A 10 22.26 -15.61 3.17
C MET A 10 23.33 -16.26 4.04
N ASP A 11 23.09 -16.44 5.35
CA ASP A 11 23.99 -17.19 6.25
C ASP A 11 24.19 -18.63 5.76
N LEU A 12 23.10 -19.31 5.37
CA LEU A 12 23.18 -20.68 4.86
C LEU A 12 23.97 -20.80 3.55
N SER A 13 23.92 -19.77 2.70
CA SER A 13 24.64 -19.77 1.43
C SER A 13 26.16 -19.76 1.59
N LEU A 14 26.68 -19.34 2.75
CA LEU A 14 28.11 -19.33 3.07
C LEU A 14 28.69 -20.74 3.26
N ASN A 15 27.88 -21.70 3.71
CA ASN A 15 28.30 -23.09 3.91
C ASN A 15 27.13 -24.08 3.75
N LEU A 16 26.98 -24.59 2.53
CA LEU A 16 25.95 -25.55 2.14
C LEU A 16 26.17 -26.96 2.72
N ASP A 17 27.37 -27.26 3.20
CA ASP A 17 27.70 -28.54 3.85
C ASP A 17 27.50 -28.48 5.38
N SER A 18 26.93 -27.39 5.88
CA SER A 18 26.67 -27.24 7.31
C SER A 18 25.51 -28.12 7.78
N LYS A 19 25.63 -28.65 9.01
CA LYS A 19 24.54 -29.40 9.67
C LYS A 19 23.22 -28.63 9.73
N LYS A 20 23.28 -27.28 9.77
CA LYS A 20 22.10 -26.41 9.73
C LYS A 20 21.37 -26.54 8.38
N TYR A 21 22.08 -26.40 7.27
CA TYR A 21 21.52 -26.53 5.93
C TYR A 21 20.95 -27.94 5.71
N GLU A 22 21.72 -28.98 6.05
CA GLU A 22 21.29 -30.38 5.93
C GLU A 22 19.98 -30.63 6.67
N ARG A 23 19.86 -30.16 7.91
CA ARG A 23 18.66 -30.33 8.73
C ARG A 23 17.43 -29.66 8.12
N ILE A 24 17.58 -28.45 7.57
CA ILE A 24 16.49 -27.70 6.93
C ILE A 24 16.08 -28.36 5.61
N SER A 25 17.05 -28.70 4.77
CA SER A 25 16.85 -29.38 3.49
C SER A 25 16.12 -30.72 3.68
N TRP A 26 16.59 -31.55 4.62
CA TRP A 26 15.93 -32.80 5.00
C TRP A 26 14.49 -32.58 5.48
N SER A 27 14.25 -31.52 6.27
CA SER A 27 12.92 -31.22 6.78
C SER A 27 11.92 -30.91 5.65
N PHE A 28 12.32 -30.15 4.62
CA PHE A 28 11.45 -29.76 3.52
C PHE A 28 11.30 -30.83 2.43
N LYS A 29 12.32 -31.68 2.22
CA LYS A 29 12.32 -32.68 1.16
C LYS A 29 11.76 -34.04 1.60
N GLU A 30 12.12 -34.50 2.79
CA GLU A 30 11.83 -35.86 3.23
C GLU A 30 10.83 -35.89 4.39
N LYS A 31 11.05 -35.06 5.41
CA LYS A 31 10.23 -35.10 6.62
C LYS A 31 8.81 -34.61 6.37
N LYS A 32 8.67 -33.44 5.73
CA LYS A 32 7.38 -32.83 5.49
C LYS A 32 7.38 -32.03 4.18
N LEU A 33 6.74 -32.61 3.17
CA LEU A 33 6.46 -31.95 1.91
C LEU A 33 5.40 -30.87 2.10
N LEU A 34 5.82 -29.61 2.06
CA LEU A 34 4.94 -28.45 2.12
C LEU A 34 4.74 -27.88 0.71
N LYS A 35 3.51 -27.46 0.40
CA LYS A 35 3.15 -26.81 -0.86
C LYS A 35 2.24 -25.64 -0.53
N PHE A 36 2.47 -24.52 -1.20
CA PHE A 36 1.72 -23.28 -1.03
C PHE A 36 1.58 -22.58 -2.37
N ASP A 37 0.57 -21.72 -2.44
CA ASP A 37 0.45 -20.74 -3.50
C ASP A 37 1.27 -19.50 -3.11
N PHE A 38 2.16 -19.07 -3.99
CA PHE A 38 3.06 -17.95 -3.73
C PHE A 38 2.75 -16.77 -4.65
N LEU A 39 2.72 -15.58 -4.07
CA LEU A 39 2.88 -14.32 -4.80
C LEU A 39 4.39 -14.07 -4.95
N LEU A 40 4.85 -13.95 -6.18
CA LEU A 40 6.26 -13.75 -6.51
C LEU A 40 6.43 -12.47 -7.31
N SER A 41 7.37 -11.64 -6.89
CA SER A 41 7.87 -10.49 -7.63
C SER A 41 9.37 -10.41 -7.44
N TRP A 42 10.06 -9.84 -8.41
CA TRP A 42 11.49 -9.65 -8.34
C TRP A 42 11.84 -8.30 -8.97
N HIS A 43 12.70 -7.56 -8.29
CA HIS A 43 13.28 -6.33 -8.81
C HIS A 43 14.60 -6.69 -9.50
N PRO A 44 14.65 -6.76 -10.84
CA PRO A 44 15.86 -7.18 -11.55
C PRO A 44 16.96 -6.13 -11.36
N THR A 45 18.10 -6.55 -10.84
CA THR A 45 19.36 -5.79 -10.89
C THR A 45 20.23 -6.19 -12.09
N GLU A 46 19.92 -7.33 -12.74
CA GLU A 46 20.61 -7.86 -13.93
C GLU A 46 19.59 -8.48 -14.92
N GLU A 47 20.03 -8.72 -16.16
CA GLU A 47 19.21 -9.16 -17.31
C GLU A 47 18.69 -10.61 -17.25
N SER A 48 18.81 -11.29 -16.11
CA SER A 48 18.34 -12.68 -15.97
C SER A 48 16.83 -12.73 -15.80
N THR A 49 16.10 -13.58 -16.52
CA THR A 49 14.65 -13.73 -16.31
C THR A 49 14.36 -14.75 -15.21
N MET A 50 13.79 -14.29 -14.08
CA MET A 50 13.26 -15.13 -12.98
C MET A 50 12.46 -16.36 -13.45
N LYS A 51 11.76 -16.24 -14.59
CA LYS A 51 10.96 -17.33 -15.19
C LYS A 51 11.74 -18.63 -15.41
N SER A 52 13.06 -18.58 -15.67
CA SER A 52 13.87 -19.78 -15.91
C SER A 52 13.95 -20.70 -14.68
N TYR A 53 14.09 -20.11 -13.48
CA TYR A 53 14.19 -20.83 -12.20
C TYR A 53 12.91 -21.57 -11.83
N PHE A 54 11.77 -21.11 -12.34
CA PHE A 54 10.45 -21.64 -12.00
C PHE A 54 9.78 -22.36 -13.16
N SER A 55 10.51 -22.66 -14.24
CA SER A 55 10.01 -23.33 -15.45
C SER A 55 9.26 -24.66 -15.20
N LYS A 56 9.50 -25.33 -14.07
CA LYS A 56 8.82 -26.57 -13.65
C LYS A 56 7.44 -26.34 -13.02
N TYR A 57 7.06 -25.09 -12.74
CA TYR A 57 5.82 -24.72 -12.08
C TYR A 57 4.86 -24.01 -13.04
N GLN A 58 3.56 -24.11 -12.77
CA GLN A 58 2.56 -23.30 -13.47
C GLN A 58 2.61 -21.87 -12.94
N ILE A 59 3.31 -20.99 -13.65
CA ILE A 59 3.42 -19.58 -13.31
C ILE A 59 2.42 -18.80 -14.16
N GLN A 60 1.66 -17.92 -13.52
CA GLN A 60 0.84 -16.93 -14.20
C GLN A 60 1.41 -15.54 -13.96
N GLU A 61 1.65 -14.81 -15.04
CA GLU A 61 2.03 -13.41 -14.95
C GLU A 61 0.79 -12.55 -14.73
N HIS A 62 0.87 -11.67 -13.73
CA HIS A 62 -0.23 -10.78 -13.36
C HIS A 62 0.26 -9.34 -13.34
N GLN A 63 -0.41 -8.49 -14.11
CA GLN A 63 -0.19 -7.04 -14.06
C GLN A 63 -1.01 -6.42 -12.91
N PRO A 64 -0.51 -5.36 -12.24
CA PRO A 64 -1.30 -4.59 -11.30
C PRO A 64 -2.59 -4.06 -11.94
N LYS A 65 -3.69 -4.09 -11.20
CA LYS A 65 -4.94 -3.46 -11.64
C LYS A 65 -4.87 -1.98 -11.29
N VAL A 66 -5.02 -1.10 -12.28
CA VAL A 66 -5.10 0.35 -12.08
C VAL A 66 -6.55 0.78 -12.27
N ALA A 67 -7.11 1.46 -11.27
CA ALA A 67 -8.41 2.09 -11.34
C ALA A 67 -8.24 3.60 -11.14
N LEU A 68 -8.75 4.38 -12.08
CA LEU A 68 -8.77 5.84 -12.02
C LEU A 68 -10.22 6.29 -11.89
N SER A 69 -10.49 7.18 -10.95
CA SER A 69 -11.79 7.83 -10.80
C SER A 69 -11.62 9.31 -10.54
N THR A 70 -12.62 10.09 -10.97
CA THR A 70 -12.70 11.52 -10.69
C THR A 70 -13.93 11.76 -9.86
N VAL A 71 -13.74 12.29 -8.65
CA VAL A 71 -14.84 12.70 -7.78
C VAL A 71 -15.02 14.20 -7.93
N ARG A 72 -16.27 14.61 -8.15
CA ARG A 72 -16.62 16.02 -8.35
C ARG A 72 -17.18 16.60 -7.05
N GLU A 73 -16.98 17.90 -6.88
CA GLU A 73 -17.60 18.68 -5.79
C GLU A 73 -17.28 18.12 -4.39
N VAL A 74 -16.03 17.68 -4.18
CA VAL A 74 -15.57 17.13 -2.92
C VAL A 74 -15.21 18.25 -1.95
N GLN A 75 -15.70 18.15 -0.71
CA GLN A 75 -15.19 18.96 0.39
C GLN A 75 -13.90 18.34 0.91
N CYS A 76 -12.81 19.10 0.85
CA CYS A 76 -11.50 18.68 1.33
C CYS A 76 -11.12 19.44 2.60
N PRO A 77 -10.63 18.75 3.66
CA PRO A 77 -10.14 19.39 4.87
C PRO A 77 -9.03 20.41 4.57
N VAL A 78 -9.06 21.55 5.27
CA VAL A 78 -7.97 22.53 5.25
C VAL A 78 -6.89 22.06 6.21
N LEU A 79 -5.64 22.05 5.74
CA LEU A 79 -4.50 21.53 6.50
C LEU A 79 -3.42 22.61 6.63
N GLN A 80 -2.69 22.55 7.74
CA GLN A 80 -1.47 23.30 7.94
C GLN A 80 -0.31 22.34 8.20
N SER A 81 0.74 22.41 7.38
CA SER A 81 1.89 21.50 7.49
C SER A 81 2.63 21.62 8.83
N SER A 82 2.52 22.75 9.52
CA SER A 82 3.19 23.02 10.81
C SER A 82 2.42 22.53 12.04
N SER A 83 1.15 22.12 11.91
CA SER A 83 0.30 21.71 13.04
C SER A 83 -0.42 20.38 12.77
N LEU A 84 0.07 19.30 13.38
CA LEU A 84 -0.54 17.97 13.28
C LEU A 84 -1.85 17.85 14.07
N ALA A 85 -1.97 18.60 15.17
CA ALA A 85 -3.16 18.59 16.02
C ALA A 85 -4.32 19.40 15.43
N GLY A 86 -4.07 20.14 14.33
CA GLY A 86 -4.98 21.14 13.82
C GLY A 86 -4.94 22.43 14.65
N GLU A 87 -5.68 23.42 14.19
CA GLU A 87 -5.89 24.69 14.87
C GLU A 87 -7.38 25.02 14.81
N LEU A 88 -7.93 25.45 15.95
CA LEU A 88 -9.37 25.66 16.08
C LEU A 88 -9.86 26.65 15.01
N GLU A 89 -10.85 26.23 14.22
CA GLU A 89 -11.44 27.00 13.11
C GLU A 89 -10.50 27.33 11.93
N GLU A 90 -9.22 26.98 12.01
CA GLU A 90 -8.21 27.31 10.98
C GLU A 90 -7.71 26.10 10.19
N ALA A 91 -7.53 24.94 10.85
CA ALA A 91 -7.02 23.74 10.23
C ALA A 91 -7.50 22.46 10.91
N CYS A 92 -7.81 21.44 10.11
CA CYS A 92 -8.14 20.11 10.62
C CYS A 92 -6.88 19.38 11.12
N SER A 93 -7.09 18.44 12.05
CA SER A 93 -6.04 17.55 12.55
C SER A 93 -5.68 16.45 11.55
N ALA A 94 -4.48 15.88 11.71
CA ALA A 94 -4.04 14.75 10.92
C ALA A 94 -4.90 13.48 11.12
N LEU A 95 -5.51 13.32 12.30
CA LEU A 95 -6.40 12.20 12.59
C LEU A 95 -7.73 12.33 11.83
N GLU A 96 -8.32 13.53 11.82
CA GLU A 96 -9.54 13.81 11.05
C GLU A 96 -9.31 13.60 9.55
N LEU A 97 -8.15 14.01 9.04
CA LEU A 97 -7.75 13.74 7.66
C LEU A 97 -7.68 12.24 7.36
N LEU A 98 -7.09 11.44 8.25
CA LEU A 98 -6.95 10.00 8.06
C LEU A 98 -8.32 9.31 7.98
N ASP A 99 -9.23 9.63 8.89
CA ASP A 99 -10.59 9.08 8.89
C ASP A 99 -11.35 9.49 7.61
N TRP A 100 -11.22 10.75 7.21
CA TRP A 100 -11.87 11.28 6.01
C TRP A 100 -11.34 10.63 4.73
N LEU A 101 -10.02 10.44 4.62
CA LEU A 101 -9.39 9.74 3.50
C LEU A 101 -9.93 8.31 3.36
N GLY A 102 -10.08 7.60 4.48
CA GLY A 102 -10.69 6.27 4.51
C GLY A 102 -12.11 6.27 3.95
N ALA A 103 -12.93 7.24 4.34
CA ALA A 103 -14.29 7.39 3.83
C ALA A 103 -14.32 7.70 2.32
N VAL A 104 -13.42 8.56 1.84
CA VAL A 104 -13.28 8.90 0.40
C VAL A 104 -12.90 7.66 -0.41
N PHE A 105 -11.92 6.86 0.03
CA PHE A 105 -11.53 5.64 -0.68
C PHE A 105 -12.63 4.57 -0.68
N CYS A 106 -13.47 4.54 0.35
CA CYS A 106 -14.65 3.67 0.41
C CYS A 106 -15.85 4.19 -0.41
N SER A 107 -15.71 5.33 -1.10
CA SER A 107 -16.82 6.00 -1.81
C SER A 107 -18.04 6.26 -0.90
N ALA A 108 -17.79 6.57 0.37
CA ALA A 108 -18.85 6.89 1.31
C ALA A 108 -19.51 8.23 0.95
N ASP A 109 -20.84 8.29 1.03
CA ASP A 109 -21.57 9.56 0.89
C ASP A 109 -21.42 10.37 2.18
N LEU A 110 -20.70 11.50 2.08
CA LEU A 110 -20.45 12.43 3.19
C LEU A 110 -21.49 13.54 3.27
N ASN A 111 -22.53 13.50 2.42
CA ASN A 111 -23.62 14.46 2.47
C ASN A 111 -24.55 14.09 3.61
N ASN A 112 -24.50 14.84 4.71
CA ASN A 112 -25.43 14.67 5.81
C ASN A 112 -26.75 15.41 5.53
N GLN A 113 -27.56 14.81 4.66
CA GLN A 113 -28.92 15.26 4.41
C GLN A 113 -29.86 14.75 5.51
N PRO A 114 -30.90 15.50 5.92
CA PRO A 114 -31.77 15.11 7.02
C PRO A 114 -32.54 13.79 6.79
N TYR A 115 -32.60 13.31 5.55
CA TYR A 115 -33.17 12.01 5.19
C TYR A 115 -32.12 10.87 5.12
N ASN A 116 -30.82 11.17 5.23
CA ASN A 116 -29.76 10.18 5.30
C ASN A 116 -29.69 9.60 6.72
N LEU A 117 -30.57 8.62 6.98
CA LEU A 117 -30.69 7.92 8.26
C LEU A 117 -29.53 6.93 8.54
N ILE A 118 -28.57 6.80 7.62
CA ILE A 118 -27.55 5.74 7.61
C ILE A 118 -26.18 6.22 8.11
N SER A 119 -25.78 7.45 7.79
CA SER A 119 -24.46 7.98 8.16
C SER A 119 -24.56 9.45 8.55
N THR A 120 -24.04 9.78 9.74
CA THR A 120 -23.84 11.15 10.22
C THR A 120 -22.44 11.66 9.94
N TYR A 121 -21.59 10.85 9.32
CA TYR A 121 -20.19 11.19 9.07
C TYR A 121 -20.08 12.27 7.99
N CYS A 122 -19.41 13.37 8.31
CA CYS A 122 -19.28 14.56 7.47
C CYS A 122 -17.80 14.87 7.20
N CYS A 123 -17.52 15.70 6.19
CA CYS A 123 -16.18 16.26 6.03
C CYS A 123 -15.78 17.10 7.27
N PRO A 124 -14.57 16.88 7.83
CA PRO A 124 -14.02 17.73 8.89
C PRO A 124 -14.04 19.22 8.50
N GLN A 125 -14.15 20.10 9.50
CA GLN A 125 -14.13 21.56 9.30
C GLN A 125 -12.87 22.17 9.95
N PRO A 126 -12.28 23.21 9.36
CA PRO A 126 -12.69 23.88 8.12
C PRO A 126 -12.40 23.07 6.84
N SER A 127 -13.25 23.22 5.83
CA SER A 127 -13.10 22.53 4.53
C SER A 127 -13.21 23.49 3.34
N THR A 128 -12.65 23.09 2.21
CA THR A 128 -12.73 23.81 0.93
C THR A 128 -13.35 22.92 -0.14
N ALA A 129 -14.31 23.48 -0.87
CA ALA A 129 -14.92 22.81 -2.00
C ALA A 129 -13.95 22.75 -3.18
N ILE A 130 -13.61 21.54 -3.62
CA ILE A 130 -12.78 21.32 -4.81
C ILE A 130 -13.67 20.79 -5.94
N ALA A 131 -13.53 21.41 -7.12
CA ALA A 131 -14.34 21.03 -8.28
C ALA A 131 -14.11 19.57 -8.69
N GLN A 132 -12.86 19.10 -8.65
CA GLN A 132 -12.48 17.75 -9.05
C GLN A 132 -11.31 17.23 -8.21
N ALA A 133 -11.43 16.00 -7.73
CA ALA A 133 -10.37 15.22 -7.12
C ALA A 133 -10.09 13.97 -7.97
N CYS A 134 -8.82 13.71 -8.28
CA CYS A 134 -8.39 12.50 -8.98
C CYS A 134 -7.99 11.43 -7.96
N LEU A 135 -8.65 10.28 -8.02
CA LEU A 135 -8.33 9.10 -7.22
C LEU A 135 -7.70 8.04 -8.11
N CYS A 136 -6.58 7.49 -7.68
CA CYS A 136 -5.89 6.38 -8.32
C CYS A 136 -5.72 5.25 -7.33
N THR A 137 -6.18 4.06 -7.69
CA THR A 137 -5.99 2.84 -6.89
C THR A 137 -5.24 1.82 -7.73
N ILE A 138 -4.06 1.43 -7.24
CA ILE A 138 -3.26 0.36 -7.82
C ILE A 138 -3.38 -0.85 -6.89
N THR A 139 -3.98 -1.93 -7.36
CA THR A 139 -4.22 -3.14 -6.57
C THR A 139 -3.39 -4.29 -7.10
N ARG A 140 -2.89 -5.13 -6.16
CA ARG A 140 -2.12 -6.39 -6.28
C ARG A 140 -0.76 -6.27 -5.59
N PHE A 141 0.14 -7.19 -5.88
CA PHE A 141 1.46 -7.29 -5.29
C PHE A 141 2.40 -6.24 -5.89
N ILE A 142 2.58 -5.13 -5.17
CA ILE A 142 3.41 -3.99 -5.60
C ILE A 142 4.74 -4.01 -4.85
N LEU A 143 5.82 -3.85 -5.59
CA LEU A 143 7.18 -3.76 -5.05
C LEU A 143 7.43 -2.40 -4.38
N PRO A 144 8.14 -2.35 -3.23
CA PRO A 144 8.43 -1.11 -2.52
C PRO A 144 9.25 -0.13 -3.37
N GLU A 145 10.13 -0.61 -4.26
CA GLU A 145 10.92 0.24 -5.15
C GLU A 145 10.02 1.02 -6.13
N LYS A 146 8.89 0.45 -6.54
CA LYS A 146 7.91 1.14 -7.39
C LYS A 146 7.12 2.19 -6.60
N ILE A 147 6.85 1.93 -5.32
CA ILE A 147 6.22 2.89 -4.42
C ILE A 147 7.17 4.06 -4.15
N GLN A 148 8.45 3.79 -3.94
CA GLN A 148 9.47 4.83 -3.79
C GLN A 148 9.55 5.72 -5.03
N ALA A 149 9.62 5.12 -6.23
CA ALA A 149 9.61 5.90 -7.46
C ALA A 149 8.35 6.77 -7.60
N LEU A 150 7.17 6.24 -7.22
CA LEU A 150 5.93 7.02 -7.21
C LEU A 150 5.97 8.17 -6.19
N LEU A 151 6.50 7.91 -4.99
CA LEU A 151 6.68 8.93 -3.95
C LEU A 151 7.59 10.05 -4.44
N GLU A 152 8.72 9.72 -5.07
CA GLU A 152 9.64 10.70 -5.65
C GLU A 152 8.94 11.58 -6.70
N GLN A 153 8.14 10.98 -7.58
CA GLN A 153 7.36 11.75 -8.56
C GLN A 153 6.31 12.66 -7.90
N LEU A 154 5.67 12.21 -6.82
CA LEU A 154 4.71 13.02 -6.06
C LEU A 154 5.39 14.17 -5.30
N CYS A 155 6.62 13.98 -4.82
CA CYS A 155 7.40 15.07 -4.23
C CYS A 155 7.70 16.17 -5.25
N HIS A 156 8.09 15.78 -6.47
CA HIS A 156 8.35 16.72 -7.57
C HIS A 156 7.08 17.30 -8.21
N TYR A 157 5.88 16.83 -7.83
CA TYR A 157 4.62 17.34 -8.37
C TYR A 157 4.45 18.85 -8.13
N PHE A 158 4.99 19.37 -7.02
CA PHE A 158 4.89 20.78 -6.63
C PHE A 158 6.09 21.64 -7.07
N ASP A 159 7.02 21.10 -7.88
CA ASP A 159 8.12 21.90 -8.46
C ASP A 159 7.57 23.05 -9.32
N GLU A 160 6.41 22.83 -9.95
CA GLU A 160 5.63 23.84 -10.64
C GLU A 160 4.42 24.27 -9.79
N PRO A 161 4.04 25.56 -9.75
CA PRO A 161 2.86 26.01 -9.02
C PRO A 161 1.59 25.26 -9.43
N LYS A 162 0.90 24.65 -8.44
CA LYS A 162 -0.35 23.90 -8.64
C LYS A 162 -1.51 24.56 -7.93
N LEU A 163 -2.73 24.20 -8.36
CA LEU A 163 -3.97 24.56 -7.67
C LEU A 163 -4.26 23.65 -6.47
N ALA A 164 -3.68 22.44 -6.44
CA ALA A 164 -3.87 21.53 -5.34
C ALA A 164 -3.10 22.04 -4.10
N PRO A 165 -3.72 22.09 -2.91
CA PRO A 165 -3.01 22.50 -1.69
C PRO A 165 -2.10 21.40 -1.14
N TRP A 166 -2.41 20.14 -1.44
CA TRP A 166 -1.67 18.94 -1.02
C TRP A 166 -2.04 17.74 -1.91
N VAL A 167 -1.26 16.67 -1.82
CA VAL A 167 -1.55 15.36 -2.45
C VAL A 167 -1.41 14.25 -1.40
N THR A 168 -1.99 13.08 -1.67
CA THR A 168 -1.94 11.94 -0.75
C THR A 168 -1.39 10.70 -1.44
N LEU A 169 -0.51 9.99 -0.73
CA LEU A 169 -0.11 8.63 -1.05
C LEU A 169 -0.44 7.73 0.15
N SER A 170 -1.31 6.73 -0.06
CA SER A 170 -1.68 5.76 0.96
C SER A 170 -1.31 4.35 0.48
N VAL A 171 -0.63 3.59 1.32
CA VAL A 171 -0.18 2.22 1.01
C VAL A 171 -0.75 1.28 2.06
N GLN A 172 -1.48 0.26 1.62
CA GLN A 172 -2.04 -0.78 2.48
C GLN A 172 -1.30 -2.09 2.26
N GLY A 173 -0.74 -2.65 3.34
CA GLY A 173 -0.08 -3.96 3.33
C GLY A 173 -1.06 -5.14 3.34
N PHE A 174 -0.51 -6.35 3.22
CA PHE A 174 -1.27 -7.59 3.30
C PHE A 174 -1.60 -7.96 4.75
N ALA A 175 -2.87 -8.25 5.02
CA ALA A 175 -3.35 -8.62 6.37
C ALA A 175 -2.79 -9.97 6.87
N ASP A 176 -2.31 -10.81 5.95
CA ASP A 176 -1.77 -12.15 6.18
C ASP A 176 -0.24 -12.21 6.16
N SER A 177 0.43 -11.06 6.28
CA SER A 177 1.90 -10.98 6.39
C SER A 177 2.38 -11.48 7.76
N PRO A 178 3.36 -12.41 7.84
CA PRO A 178 3.89 -12.88 9.12
C PRO A 178 4.76 -11.84 9.84
N VAL A 179 5.45 -10.98 9.09
CA VAL A 179 6.27 -9.86 9.56
C VAL A 179 6.14 -8.74 8.52
N SER A 180 6.02 -7.48 8.96
CA SER A 180 5.93 -6.28 8.12
C SER A 180 7.11 -5.35 8.36
#